data_AF-A0A518BFN2-F1
#
_entry.id   AF-A0A518BFN2-F1
#
_cell.length_a   1.000
_cell.length_b   1.000
_cell.length_c   1.000
_cell.angle_alpha   90.00
_cell.angle_beta   90.00
_cell.angle_gamma   90.00
#
_symmetry.space_group_name_H-M   'P 1'
#
loop_
_entity.id
_entity.type
_entity.pdbx_description
1 polymer ?
#
loop_
_entity_poly.entity_id
_entity_poly.type
_entity_poly.pdbx_seq_one_letter_code
_entity_poly.pdbx_strand_id
1 'polypeptide(L)'
;MSNEERTAQAMSHYIEGIKAFGAGDHAAAVEHYDRALEIDPDNTEVLNAKSMSLMNLERFDEAIAVGQRVVELDPDDAMIHTSLSIIYQRMGKIDEAEAEAAHHRLKSWRQELKRNPGAPPPPEAGGINVIQ
;
A
#
# COMPACT_ATOMS: atom_id res chain seq x y z
N MET A 1 24.89 -14.95 8.05
CA MET A 1 24.32 -13.63 8.40
C MET A 1 23.59 -13.73 9.72
N SER A 2 24.05 -12.97 10.72
CA SER A 2 23.37 -12.79 12.00
C SER A 2 22.03 -12.07 11.81
N ASN A 3 21.17 -12.08 12.84
CA ASN A 3 19.90 -11.36 12.78
C ASN A 3 20.11 -9.84 12.64
N GLU A 4 21.14 -9.32 13.30
CA GLU A 4 21.54 -7.90 13.25
C GLU A 4 22.06 -7.48 11.87
N GLU A 5 22.79 -8.36 11.17
CA GLU A 5 23.25 -8.08 9.81
C GLU A 5 22.09 -8.00 8.82
N ARG A 6 21.05 -8.83 9.01
CA ARG A 6 19.85 -8.80 8.17
C ARG A 6 19.03 -7.53 8.40
N THR A 7 18.79 -7.15 9.65
CA THR A 7 18.03 -5.92 9.94
C THR A 7 18.78 -4.67 9.49
N ALA A 8 20.11 -4.64 9.62
CA ALA A 8 20.93 -3.56 9.06
C ALA A 8 20.85 -3.53 7.52
N GLN A 9 20.80 -4.69 6.86
CA GLN A 9 20.62 -4.76 5.41
C GLN A 9 19.23 -4.26 4.98
N ALA A 10 18.16 -4.63 5.69
CA ALA A 10 16.81 -4.13 5.44
C ALA A 10 16.75 -2.61 5.55
N MET A 11 17.34 -2.06 6.61
CA MET A 11 17.46 -0.61 6.83
C MET A 11 18.27 0.07 5.71
N SER A 12 19.36 -0.55 5.26
CA SER A 12 20.15 -0.03 4.14
C SER A 12 19.31 0.08 2.87
N HIS A 13 18.55 -0.96 2.53
CA HIS A 13 17.64 -0.93 1.38
C HIS A 13 16.54 0.11 1.55
N TYR A 14 15.96 0.25 2.75
CA TYR A 14 14.98 1.29 3.02
C TYR A 14 15.53 2.71 2.79
N ILE A 15 16.74 2.99 3.27
CA ILE A 15 17.41 4.29 3.08
C ILE A 15 17.69 4.56 1.60
N GLU A 16 18.16 3.58 0.83
CA GLU A 16 18.35 3.74 -0.62
C GLU A 16 17.02 3.96 -1.34
N GLY A 17 15.94 3.30 -0.91
CA GLY A 17 14.60 3.55 -1.42
C GLY A 17 14.12 4.99 -1.17
N ILE A 18 14.34 5.53 0.04
CA ILE A 18 14.03 6.94 0.35
C ILE A 18 14.83 7.90 -0.54
N LYS A 19 16.13 7.62 -0.76
CA LYS A 19 16.96 8.45 -1.63
C LYS A 19 16.45 8.43 -3.07
N ALA A 20 16.12 7.26 -3.60
CA ALA A 20 15.55 7.11 -4.94
C ALA A 20 14.20 7.84 -5.07
N PHE A 21 13.33 7.72 -4.05
CA PHE A 21 12.07 8.45 -3.99
C PHE A 21 12.28 9.97 -4.02
N GLY A 22 13.22 10.49 -3.21
CA GLY A 22 13.57 11.91 -3.18
C GLY A 22 14.18 12.42 -4.49
N ALA A 23 14.81 11.55 -5.27
CA ALA A 23 15.30 11.85 -6.62
C ALA A 23 14.22 11.77 -7.71
N GLY A 24 12.99 11.35 -7.36
CA GLY A 24 11.89 11.12 -8.30
C GLY A 24 11.95 9.79 -9.06
N ASP A 25 12.95 8.94 -8.77
CA ASP A 25 13.03 7.59 -9.33
C ASP A 25 12.19 6.63 -8.50
N HIS A 26 10.88 6.73 -8.70
CA HIS A 26 9.92 5.91 -7.97
C HIS A 26 10.01 4.41 -8.32
N ALA A 27 10.55 4.05 -9.49
CA ALA A 27 10.73 2.66 -9.88
C ALA A 27 11.87 2.02 -9.08
N ALA A 28 13.03 2.67 -9.02
CA ALA A 28 14.14 2.22 -8.18
C ALA A 28 13.77 2.24 -6.69
N ALA A 29 12.95 3.21 -6.25
CA ALA A 29 12.45 3.23 -4.88
C ALA A 29 11.65 1.96 -4.54
N VAL A 30 10.73 1.54 -5.41
CA VAL A 30 9.96 0.30 -5.23
C VAL A 30 10.88 -0.92 -5.14
N GLU A 31 11.87 -1.05 -6.02
CA GLU A 31 12.81 -2.18 -5.98
C GLU A 31 13.59 -2.24 -4.65
N HIS A 32 14.04 -1.08 -4.16
CA HIS A 32 14.73 -1.01 -2.87
C HIS A 32 13.79 -1.35 -1.71
N TYR A 33 12.55 -0.88 -1.73
CA TYR A 33 11.57 -1.26 -0.71
C TYR A 33 11.23 -2.75 -0.76
N ASP A 34 11.14 -3.36 -1.94
CA ASP A 34 10.95 -4.81 -2.07
C ASP A 34 12.08 -5.59 -1.41
N ARG A 35 13.34 -5.17 -1.60
CA ARG A 35 14.49 -5.79 -0.92
C ARG A 35 14.46 -5.63 0.60
N ALA A 36 13.98 -4.49 1.10
CA ALA A 36 13.79 -4.30 2.53
C ALA A 36 12.68 -5.22 3.08
N LEU A 37 11.57 -5.35 2.34
CA LEU A 37 10.42 -6.20 2.70
C LEU A 37 10.69 -7.70 2.54
N GLU A 38 11.62 -8.11 1.69
CA GLU A 38 12.11 -9.51 1.65
C GLU A 38 12.72 -9.95 2.99
N ILE A 39 13.22 -8.99 3.77
CA ILE A 39 13.87 -9.23 5.07
C ILE A 39 12.90 -8.97 6.23
N ASP A 40 12.12 -7.89 6.15
CA ASP A 40 11.12 -7.50 7.15
C ASP A 40 9.76 -7.23 6.46
N PRO A 41 8.96 -8.29 6.20
CA PRO A 41 7.77 -8.20 5.36
C PRO A 41 6.63 -7.38 5.95
N ASP A 42 6.59 -7.25 7.28
CA ASP A 42 5.52 -6.58 8.01
C ASP A 42 5.93 -5.17 8.47
N ASN A 43 7.01 -4.62 7.90
CA ASN A 43 7.44 -3.25 8.17
C ASN A 43 6.47 -2.24 7.56
N THR A 44 5.57 -1.70 8.38
CA THR A 44 4.52 -0.76 7.95
C THR A 44 5.09 0.53 7.37
N GLU A 45 6.24 1.00 7.84
CA GLU A 45 6.91 2.20 7.33
C GLU A 45 7.39 1.99 5.88
N VAL A 46 8.03 0.86 5.61
CA VAL A 46 8.49 0.49 4.25
C VAL A 46 7.31 0.21 3.33
N LEU A 47 6.27 -0.48 3.80
CA LEU A 47 5.04 -0.73 3.03
C LEU A 47 4.34 0.60 2.66
N ASN A 48 4.25 1.55 3.59
CA ASN A 48 3.71 2.88 3.32
C ASN A 48 4.52 3.61 2.23
N ALA A 49 5.85 3.63 2.35
CA ALA A 49 6.74 4.28 1.37
C ALA A 49 6.63 3.61 -0.02
N LYS A 50 6.50 2.29 -0.07
CA LYS A 50 6.26 1.54 -1.30
C LYS A 50 4.91 1.89 -1.93
N SER A 51 3.83 1.93 -1.15
CA SER A 51 2.50 2.33 -1.63
C SER A 51 2.52 3.73 -2.25
N MET A 52 3.18 4.70 -1.61
CA MET A 52 3.37 6.05 -2.17
C MET A 52 4.18 6.06 -3.47
N SER A 53 5.22 5.25 -3.56
CA SER A 53 6.05 5.15 -4.79
C SER A 53 5.26 4.55 -5.95
N LEU A 54 4.51 3.48 -5.70
CA LEU A 54 3.61 2.86 -6.67
C LEU A 54 2.51 3.82 -7.13
N MET A 55 1.96 4.62 -6.21
CA MET A 55 1.02 5.68 -6.54
C MET A 55 1.64 6.71 -7.49
N ASN A 56 2.89 7.14 -7.26
CA ASN A 56 3.57 8.09 -8.16
C ASN A 56 3.87 7.47 -9.54
N LEU A 57 4.05 6.15 -9.61
CA LEU A 57 4.16 5.40 -10.87
C LEU A 57 2.82 5.12 -11.56
N GLU A 58 1.70 5.57 -10.98
CA GLU A 58 0.33 5.25 -11.45
C GLU A 58 0.01 3.74 -11.46
N ARG A 59 0.78 2.93 -10.71
CA ARG A 59 0.55 1.49 -10.48
C ARG A 59 -0.43 1.31 -9.34
N PHE A 60 -1.66 1.78 -9.54
CA PHE A 60 -2.61 1.97 -8.45
C PHE A 60 -3.11 0.67 -7.80
N ASP A 61 -3.32 -0.40 -8.58
CA ASP A 61 -3.77 -1.69 -8.06
C ASP A 61 -2.75 -2.27 -7.06
N GLU A 62 -1.46 -2.20 -7.42
CA GLU A 62 -0.37 -2.63 -6.55
C GLU A 62 -0.22 -1.71 -5.32
N ALA A 63 -0.42 -0.41 -5.49
CA ALA A 63 -0.40 0.55 -4.38
C ALA A 63 -1.52 0.27 -3.36
N ILE A 64 -2.71 -0.13 -3.84
CA ILE A 64 -3.84 -0.53 -3.01
C ILE A 64 -3.51 -1.82 -2.28
N ALA A 65 -3.01 -2.85 -2.96
CA ALA A 65 -2.69 -4.13 -2.33
C ALA A 65 -1.67 -3.95 -1.19
N VAL A 66 -0.63 -3.15 -1.43
CA VAL A 66 0.36 -2.81 -0.39
C VAL A 66 -0.28 -1.99 0.74
N GLY A 67 -1.16 -1.05 0.43
CA GLY A 67 -1.84 -0.26 1.44
C GLY A 67 -2.84 -1.05 2.29
N GLN A 68 -3.55 -2.00 1.70
CA GLN A 68 -4.43 -2.92 2.44
C GLN A 68 -3.63 -3.77 3.42
N ARG A 69 -2.42 -4.21 3.02
CA ARG A 69 -1.50 -4.91 3.93
C ARG A 69 -1.12 -4.06 5.14
N VAL A 70 -0.89 -2.76 4.97
CA VAL A 70 -0.66 -1.85 6.11
C VAL A 70 -1.91 -1.75 6.98
N VAL A 71 -3.12 -1.66 6.39
CA VAL A 71 -4.37 -1.62 7.18
C VAL A 71 -4.60 -2.91 7.96
N GLU A 72 -4.18 -4.07 7.44
CA GLU A 72 -4.22 -5.34 8.18
C GLU A 72 -3.27 -5.35 9.39
N LEU A 73 -2.08 -4.77 9.23
CA LEU A 73 -1.03 -4.73 10.27
C LEU A 73 -1.27 -3.62 11.30
N ASP A 74 -1.69 -2.44 10.84
CA ASP A 74 -2.05 -1.27 11.64
C ASP A 74 -3.33 -0.62 11.10
N PRO A 75 -4.51 -1.04 11.60
CA PRO A 75 -5.80 -0.50 11.17
C PRO A 75 -6.02 0.98 11.51
N ASP A 76 -5.23 1.55 12.41
CA ASP A 76 -5.35 2.93 12.87
C ASP A 76 -4.30 3.88 12.26
N ASP A 77 -3.46 3.38 11.35
CA ASP A 77 -2.52 4.19 10.57
C ASP A 77 -3.27 5.22 9.69
N ALA A 78 -3.30 6.47 10.14
CA ALA A 78 -3.96 7.56 9.43
C ALA A 78 -3.29 7.91 8.08
N MET A 79 -1.99 7.65 7.94
CA MET A 79 -1.24 7.91 6.71
C MET A 79 -1.70 6.98 5.60
N ILE A 80 -1.91 5.69 5.88
CA ILE A 80 -2.36 4.78 4.84
C ILE A 80 -3.80 5.03 4.42
N HIS A 81 -4.70 5.36 5.37
CA HIS A 81 -6.08 5.74 5.02
C HIS A 81 -6.11 6.95 4.09
N THR A 82 -5.25 7.93 4.34
CA THR A 82 -5.10 9.11 3.49
C THR A 82 -4.53 8.73 2.12
N SER A 83 -3.50 7.91 2.09
CA SER A 83 -2.84 7.47 0.85
C SER A 83 -3.77 6.65 -0.03
N LEU A 84 -4.49 5.68 0.54
CA LEU A 84 -5.51 4.90 -0.17
C LEU A 84 -6.60 5.82 -0.73
N SER A 85 -7.11 6.77 0.06
CA SER A 85 -8.09 7.75 -0.42
C SER A 85 -7.58 8.54 -1.65
N ILE A 86 -6.31 8.97 -1.64
CA ILE A 86 -5.70 9.66 -2.79
C ILE A 86 -5.54 8.71 -3.96
N ILE A 87 -5.11 7.46 -3.73
CA ILE A 87 -4.96 6.43 -4.77
C ILE A 87 -6.31 6.19 -5.46
N TYR A 88 -7.40 6.00 -4.70
CA TYR A 88 -8.74 5.82 -5.26
C TYR A 88 -9.21 7.07 -6.03
N GLN A 89 -8.92 8.28 -5.54
CA GLN A 89 -9.22 9.51 -6.28
C GLN A 89 -8.44 9.61 -7.59
N ARG A 90 -7.16 9.21 -7.60
CA ARG A 90 -6.31 9.23 -8.80
C ARG A 90 -6.65 8.12 -9.79
N MET A 91 -7.08 6.95 -9.30
CA MET A 91 -7.72 5.90 -10.11
C MET A 91 -9.03 6.36 -10.73
N GLY A 92 -9.72 7.30 -10.07
CA GLY A 92 -10.95 8.00 -10.50
C GLY A 92 -10.83 8.85 -11.78
N LYS A 93 -9.93 8.48 -12.70
CA LYS A 93 -10.19 8.59 -14.16
C LYS A 93 -11.18 7.51 -14.65
N ILE A 94 -11.98 6.94 -13.75
CA ILE A 94 -13.19 6.12 -13.97
C ILE A 94 -14.27 6.65 -12.98
N ASP A 95 -15.55 6.62 -13.36
CA ASP A 95 -16.67 7.43 -12.83
C ASP A 95 -16.78 7.56 -11.28
N GLU A 96 -17.20 8.76 -10.84
CA GLU A 96 -17.35 9.23 -9.44
C GLU A 96 -18.07 8.25 -8.50
N ALA A 97 -19.02 7.48 -9.03
CA ALA A 97 -19.78 6.48 -8.29
C ALA A 97 -18.93 5.32 -7.75
N GLU A 98 -17.86 4.93 -8.46
CA GLU A 98 -17.00 3.82 -8.04
C GLU A 98 -16.01 4.24 -6.95
N ALA A 99 -15.52 5.48 -7.02
CA ALA A 99 -14.68 6.07 -5.97
C ALA A 99 -15.44 6.23 -4.65
N GLU A 100 -16.70 6.69 -4.71
CA GLU A 100 -17.59 6.77 -3.55
C GLU A 100 -17.85 5.37 -2.97
N ALA A 101 -18.17 4.39 -3.82
CA ALA A 101 -18.39 3.01 -3.40
C ALA A 101 -17.14 2.36 -2.75
N ALA A 102 -15.93 2.70 -3.20
CA ALA A 102 -14.68 2.24 -2.60
C ALA A 102 -14.44 2.87 -1.21
N HIS A 103 -14.65 4.19 -1.09
CA HIS A 103 -14.54 4.91 0.17
C HIS A 103 -15.52 4.37 1.24
N HIS A 104 -16.79 4.15 0.85
CA HIS A 104 -17.79 3.55 1.73
C HIS A 104 -17.41 2.12 2.14
N ARG A 105 -16.89 1.31 1.22
CA ARG A 105 -16.43 -0.05 1.51
C ARG A 105 -15.29 -0.07 2.51
N LEU A 106 -14.26 0.76 2.34
CA LEU A 106 -13.15 0.86 3.31
C LEU A 106 -13.62 1.31 4.68
N LYS A 107 -14.56 2.26 4.75
CA LYS A 107 -15.12 2.72 6.02
C LYS A 107 -15.93 1.63 6.72
N SER A 108 -16.66 0.81 5.96
CA SER A 108 -17.35 -0.38 6.49
C SER A 108 -16.34 -1.43 6.95
N TRP A 109 -15.35 -1.76 6.12
CA TRP A 109 -14.33 -2.75 6.43
C TRP A 109 -13.51 -2.37 7.66
N ARG A 110 -13.19 -1.08 7.85
CA ARG A 110 -12.55 -0.60 9.10
C ARG A 110 -13.40 -0.90 10.33
N GLN A 111 -14.73 -0.78 10.25
CA GLN A 111 -15.61 -1.15 11.36
C GLN A 111 -15.70 -2.67 11.54
N GLU A 112 -15.63 -3.42 10.45
CA GLU A 112 -15.59 -4.88 10.47
C GLU A 112 -14.29 -5.41 11.07
N LEU A 113 -13.13 -4.84 10.75
CA LEU A 113 -11.84 -5.19 11.35
C LEU A 113 -11.84 -5.04 12.87
N LYS A 114 -12.52 -4.01 13.40
CA LYS A 114 -12.71 -3.86 14.86
C LYS A 114 -13.52 -5.00 15.49
N ARG A 115 -14.36 -5.67 14.70
CA ARG A 115 -15.21 -6.79 15.13
C ARG A 115 -14.59 -8.15 14.80
N ASN A 116 -13.82 -8.21 13.72
CA ASN A 116 -13.18 -9.39 13.14
C ASN A 116 -11.85 -8.98 12.48
N PRO A 117 -10.72 -9.04 13.21
CA PRO A 117 -9.41 -8.64 12.69
C PRO A 117 -8.90 -9.47 11.51
N GLY A 118 -9.54 -10.60 11.18
CA GLY A 118 -9.20 -11.43 10.02
C GLY A 118 -10.19 -11.30 8.86
N ALA A 119 -11.03 -10.25 8.84
CA ALA A 119 -11.99 -10.04 7.76
C ALA A 119 -11.24 -9.79 6.43
N PRO A 120 -11.59 -10.49 5.34
CA PRO A 120 -10.93 -10.28 4.05
C PRO A 120 -11.15 -8.83 3.58
N PRO A 121 -10.18 -8.24 2.87
CA PRO A 121 -10.33 -6.89 2.33
C PRO A 121 -11.55 -6.81 1.39
N PRO A 122 -12.19 -5.64 1.29
CA PRO A 122 -13.33 -5.48 0.39
C PRO A 122 -12.88 -5.72 -1.05
N PRO A 123 -13.73 -6.33 -1.90
CA PRO A 123 -13.37 -6.58 -3.29
C PRO A 123 -12.96 -5.27 -3.96
N GLU A 124 -11.90 -5.32 -4.76
CA GLU A 124 -11.33 -4.17 -5.46
C GLU A 124 -12.42 -3.42 -6.25
N ALA A 125 -12.28 -2.11 -6.40
CA ALA A 125 -13.06 -1.31 -7.33
C ALA A 125 -12.61 -1.65 -8.76
N GLY A 126 -12.94 -2.86 -9.18
CA GLY A 126 -12.27 -3.51 -10.30
C GLY A 126 -12.71 -4.96 -10.48
N GLY A 127 -13.92 -5.31 -10.05
CA GLY A 127 -14.64 -6.38 -10.73
C GLY A 127 -14.99 -5.90 -12.14
N ILE A 128 -13.99 -5.73 -13.01
CA ILE A 128 -14.22 -5.69 -14.44
C ILE A 128 -14.86 -7.04 -14.72
N ASN A 129 -16.16 -7.00 -14.89
CA ASN A 129 -16.91 -8.04 -15.51
C ASN A 129 -16.37 -8.11 -16.94
N VAL A 130 -15.31 -8.89 -17.17
CA VAL A 130 -14.97 -9.36 -18.51
C VAL A 130 -16.05 -10.40 -18.83
N ILE A 131 -17.24 -9.90 -19.14
CA ILE A 131 -18.26 -10.69 -19.81
C ILE A 131 -17.68 -11.04 -21.18
N GLN A 132 -17.74 -12.34 -21.50
CA GLN A 132 -17.21 -12.98 -22.70
C GLN A 132 -17.58 -12.29 -24.01
#